data_AF-A0A4S3J315-F1
#
_entry.id   AF-A0A4S3J315-F1
#
_cell.length_a   1.000
_cell.length_b   1.000
_cell.length_c   1.000
_cell.angle_alpha   90.00
_cell.angle_beta   90.00
_cell.angle_gamma   90.00
#
_symmetry.space_group_name_H-M   'P 1'
#
loop_
_entity.id
_entity.type
_entity.pdbx_description
1 polymer ?
#
loop_
_entity_poly.entity_id
_entity_poly.type
_entity_poly.pdbx_seq_one_letter_code
_entity_poly.pdbx_strand_id
1 'polypeptide(L)'
;MANFVADIGEENTLVSLVPCLFLPCHFVPGKETKANLQELKQLKGTCCALKSLICQIITAVCELGPSYSGHCEDGHLTSVLAEARRVRFFDPLREPLETAIGRGVAALESIGPHSSNCFWIEKVSYSSPLLAGSYRLAALKAASSPVGVVAGSELWENVSPTRLDKHVKLFHLAPLFSSLPEWELRSSMIEAALFHPLLRSHRLDIFFRKDVKEDKYFDVIPFFWTSCNNRIRTYASTSFLYEMMLIALLNFQVDEFIEAVAGPSFQGRMPELRQLIHDLLPEEDAMQRNNSEANGHKDPKHPSYDEVFHVLSRFLDYVLNHPEIQSASVWDRRILKRELRTYLLAHATQAEDSTRFERRASQVSTFTSTKTNTFFNWVRTISADHISCPYAFAFVSCLLGASLTSRGGGGDCFPTIGEKYLSAAVCRHLSTMCRMYNDLGSAERDQDEGNLNSIDFPEFGVCGDVTTKKRALFELAEYERHCLVEALSQLNRHQRAGAKQNRDIEAARLGERRMEIWSMFCEEVDLYGQVYVVLGISSRMVPNGGGH
;
A
#
# COMPACT_ATOMS: atom_id res chain seq x y z
N MET A 1 24.02 -4.78 2.35
CA MET A 1 24.58 -6.04 1.80
C MET A 1 25.80 -6.50 2.61
N ALA A 2 26.91 -5.75 2.69
CA ALA A 2 28.12 -6.17 3.43
C ALA A 2 27.98 -6.46 4.95
N ASN A 3 27.13 -5.74 5.69
CA ASN A 3 26.96 -6.00 7.13
C ASN A 3 26.00 -7.17 7.44
N PHE A 4 25.34 -7.76 6.43
CA PHE A 4 24.39 -8.86 6.61
C PHE A 4 25.01 -10.21 6.20
N VAL A 5 26.03 -10.20 5.35
CA VAL A 5 26.75 -11.40 4.88
C VAL A 5 27.62 -12.02 5.99
N ALA A 6 28.03 -11.25 7.00
CA ALA A 6 28.76 -11.79 8.16
C ALA A 6 27.89 -12.64 9.10
N ASP A 7 26.58 -12.41 9.16
CA ASP A 7 25.67 -13.08 10.12
C ASP A 7 25.00 -14.36 9.58
N ILE A 8 25.10 -14.64 8.27
CA ILE A 8 24.50 -15.84 7.64
C ILE A 8 25.51 -17.01 7.59
N GLY A 9 26.78 -16.77 7.91
CA GLY A 9 27.86 -17.77 7.87
C GLY A 9 27.85 -18.79 9.01
N GLU A 10 26.99 -18.64 10.02
CA GLU A 10 26.81 -19.66 11.07
C GLU A 10 25.57 -20.51 10.77
N GLU A 11 25.72 -21.83 10.82
CA GLU A 11 24.69 -22.86 10.59
C GLU A 11 23.41 -22.74 11.47
N ASN A 12 23.24 -21.67 12.24
CA ASN A 12 22.17 -21.48 13.23
C ASN A 12 21.27 -20.24 13.04
N THR A 13 21.50 -19.37 12.04
CA THR A 13 20.76 -18.08 11.96
C THR A 13 19.32 -18.22 11.46
N LEU A 14 19.02 -19.16 10.56
CA LEU A 14 17.64 -19.44 10.12
C LEU A 14 16.79 -20.12 11.21
N VAL A 15 17.41 -20.90 12.09
CA VAL A 15 16.75 -21.62 13.20
C VAL A 15 16.52 -20.70 14.40
N SER A 16 17.36 -19.68 14.62
CA SER A 16 17.25 -18.74 15.74
C SER A 16 16.26 -17.60 15.54
N LEU A 17 15.84 -17.30 14.29
CA LEU A 17 14.85 -16.26 13.98
C LEU A 17 13.39 -16.68 14.19
N VAL A 18 13.14 -17.99 14.19
CA VAL A 18 11.78 -18.59 14.24
C VAL A 18 11.11 -18.46 15.62
N PRO A 19 11.78 -18.66 16.78
CA PRO A 19 11.11 -18.62 18.09
C PRO A 19 10.47 -17.28 18.46
N CYS A 20 10.90 -16.18 17.83
CA CYS A 20 10.43 -14.82 18.15
C CYS A 20 9.01 -14.53 17.61
N LEU A 21 8.54 -15.30 16.62
CA LEU A 21 7.18 -15.16 16.06
C LEU A 21 6.12 -15.94 16.85
N PHE A 22 6.54 -16.85 17.76
CA PHE A 22 5.66 -17.83 18.41
C PHE A 22 5.64 -17.76 19.93
N LEU A 23 6.28 -16.76 20.53
CA LEU A 23 6.02 -16.44 21.94
C LEU A 23 4.63 -15.80 22.04
N PRO A 24 3.73 -16.25 22.95
CA PRO A 24 2.48 -15.57 23.20
C PRO A 24 2.78 -14.18 23.77
N CYS A 25 2.81 -13.17 22.89
CA CYS A 25 2.89 -11.77 23.29
C CYS A 25 1.61 -11.44 24.06
N HIS A 26 1.70 -11.38 25.38
CA HIS A 26 0.67 -10.77 26.22
C HIS A 26 0.71 -9.25 26.02
N PHE A 27 0.28 -8.79 24.86
CA PHE A 27 0.12 -7.37 24.58
C PHE A 27 -1.10 -6.86 25.36
N VAL A 28 -0.86 -6.06 26.40
CA VAL A 28 -1.91 -5.34 27.12
C VAL A 28 -2.05 -3.96 26.47
N PRO A 29 -3.17 -3.65 25.77
CA PRO A 29 -3.36 -2.37 25.13
C PRO A 29 -3.32 -1.22 26.15
N GLY A 30 -2.61 -0.13 25.84
CA GLY A 30 -2.64 1.11 26.63
C GLY A 30 -1.53 1.34 27.65
N LYS A 31 -0.48 0.50 27.69
CA LYS A 31 0.77 0.80 28.44
C LYS A 31 2.00 0.52 27.57
N GLU A 32 2.62 1.56 27.04
CA GLU A 32 3.97 1.46 26.46
C GLU A 32 4.97 1.19 27.59
N THR A 33 5.32 -0.08 27.79
CA THR A 33 6.47 -0.44 28.61
C THR A 33 7.72 -0.55 27.74
N LYS A 34 8.91 -0.35 28.30
CA LYS A 34 10.18 -0.57 27.59
C LYS A 34 10.29 -1.99 26.99
N ALA A 35 9.63 -2.98 27.62
CA ALA A 35 9.55 -4.35 27.12
C ALA A 35 8.77 -4.43 25.79
N ASN A 36 7.59 -3.78 25.71
CA ASN A 36 6.77 -3.75 24.50
C ASN A 36 7.51 -3.09 23.31
N LEU A 37 8.30 -2.04 23.57
CA LEU A 37 9.13 -1.39 22.55
C LEU A 37 10.27 -2.28 22.04
N GLN A 38 10.86 -3.11 22.90
CA GLN A 38 11.92 -4.04 22.51
C GLN A 38 11.37 -5.21 21.69
N GLU A 39 10.23 -5.77 22.10
CA GLU A 39 9.51 -6.79 21.35
C GLU A 39 9.09 -6.29 19.96
N LEU A 40 8.56 -5.07 19.87
CA LEU A 40 8.18 -4.47 18.58
C LEU A 40 9.39 -4.26 17.65
N LYS A 41 10.54 -3.82 18.20
CA LYS A 41 11.78 -3.67 17.43
C LYS A 41 12.28 -5.02 16.90
N GLN A 42 12.23 -6.06 17.74
CA GLN A 42 12.62 -7.41 17.35
C GLN A 42 11.70 -7.95 16.25
N LEU A 43 10.39 -7.77 16.39
CA LEU A 43 9.40 -8.18 15.39
C LEU A 43 9.62 -7.46 14.04
N LYS A 44 9.87 -6.15 14.06
CA LYS A 44 10.21 -5.38 12.84
C LYS A 44 11.50 -5.89 12.19
N GLY A 45 12.51 -6.23 12.99
CA GLY A 45 13.77 -6.83 12.50
C GLY A 45 13.54 -8.17 11.80
N THR A 46 12.78 -9.07 12.44
CA THR A 46 12.42 -10.38 11.87
C THR A 46 11.61 -10.25 10.59
N CYS A 47 10.62 -9.35 10.54
CA CYS A 47 9.84 -9.08 9.32
C CYS A 47 10.74 -8.62 8.17
N CYS A 48 11.75 -7.78 8.45
CA CYS A 48 12.69 -7.30 7.45
C CYS A 48 13.55 -8.42 6.85
N ALA A 49 14.10 -9.28 7.70
CA ALA A 49 14.91 -10.41 7.26
C ALA A 49 14.09 -11.41 6.41
N LEU A 50 12.90 -11.77 6.90
CA LEU A 50 12.02 -12.72 6.20
C LEU A 50 11.49 -12.16 4.88
N LYS A 51 11.07 -10.88 4.83
CA LYS A 51 10.72 -10.21 3.58
C LYS A 51 11.87 -10.27 2.58
N SER A 52 13.09 -9.94 3.00
CA SER A 52 14.25 -9.99 2.10
C SER A 52 14.46 -11.39 1.53
N LEU A 53 14.27 -12.43 2.34
CA LEU A 53 14.36 -13.82 1.89
C LEU A 53 13.25 -14.17 0.89
N ILE A 54 12.00 -13.75 1.15
CA ILE A 54 10.87 -13.96 0.22
C ILE A 54 11.14 -13.27 -1.13
N CYS A 55 11.58 -12.01 -1.13
CA CYS A 55 11.93 -11.30 -2.36
C CYS A 55 13.05 -12.03 -3.14
N GLN A 56 14.08 -12.52 -2.44
CA GLN A 56 15.15 -13.31 -3.06
C GLN A 56 14.63 -14.62 -3.67
N ILE A 57 13.72 -15.31 -2.99
CA ILE A 57 13.10 -16.54 -3.50
C ILE A 57 12.25 -16.26 -4.73
N ILE A 58 11.43 -15.21 -4.72
CA ILE A 58 10.62 -14.82 -5.89
C ILE A 58 11.54 -14.54 -7.09
N THR A 59 12.59 -13.73 -6.88
CA THR A 59 13.61 -13.47 -7.90
C THR A 59 14.24 -14.78 -8.40
N ALA A 60 14.75 -15.62 -7.50
CA ALA A 60 15.41 -16.87 -7.83
C ALA A 60 14.52 -17.84 -8.62
N VAL A 61 13.24 -17.97 -8.24
CA VAL A 61 12.29 -18.83 -8.94
C VAL A 61 12.02 -18.29 -10.35
N CYS A 62 11.98 -16.98 -10.56
CA CYS A 62 11.75 -16.38 -11.88
C CYS A 62 12.99 -16.40 -12.79
N GLU A 63 14.17 -16.15 -12.24
CA GLU A 63 15.38 -15.90 -13.04
C GLU A 63 16.16 -17.18 -13.39
N LEU A 64 15.97 -18.27 -12.64
CA LEU A 64 16.61 -19.56 -12.96
C LEU A 64 16.06 -20.15 -14.26
N GLY A 65 16.88 -20.08 -15.32
CA GLY A 65 16.58 -20.62 -16.64
C GLY A 65 17.79 -20.62 -17.58
N PRO A 66 17.71 -21.29 -18.74
CA PRO A 66 18.85 -21.52 -19.65
C PRO A 66 19.41 -20.26 -20.33
N SER A 67 18.85 -19.08 -20.07
CA SER A 67 19.19 -17.81 -20.74
C SER A 67 20.05 -16.86 -19.90
N TYR A 68 20.37 -17.18 -18.64
CA TYR A 68 21.23 -16.36 -17.79
C TYR A 68 22.66 -16.89 -17.76
N SER A 69 23.66 -16.02 -17.94
CA SER A 69 25.07 -16.37 -18.19
C SER A 69 25.96 -16.40 -16.93
N GLY A 70 25.36 -16.38 -15.73
CA GLY A 70 26.04 -16.25 -14.45
C GLY A 70 26.19 -17.57 -13.68
N HIS A 71 27.23 -18.36 -13.97
CA HIS A 71 27.46 -19.69 -13.37
C HIS A 71 27.45 -19.77 -11.84
N CYS A 72 27.87 -18.70 -11.15
CA CYS A 72 27.91 -18.66 -9.67
C CYS A 72 26.60 -18.12 -9.06
N GLU A 73 25.90 -17.27 -9.80
CA GLU A 73 24.60 -16.74 -9.42
C GLU A 73 23.58 -17.89 -9.37
N ASP A 74 23.58 -18.75 -10.40
CA ASP A 74 22.76 -19.96 -10.44
C ASP A 74 23.04 -20.89 -9.24
N GLY A 75 24.31 -21.04 -8.84
CA GLY A 75 24.72 -21.84 -7.68
C GLY A 75 24.23 -21.25 -6.36
N HIS A 76 24.37 -19.93 -6.19
CA HIS A 76 23.86 -19.24 -5.01
C HIS A 76 22.34 -19.32 -4.91
N LEU A 77 21.62 -18.99 -5.99
CA LEU A 77 20.16 -19.04 -6.06
C LEU A 77 19.64 -20.46 -5.80
N THR A 78 20.27 -21.48 -6.41
CA THR A 78 19.90 -22.89 -6.17
C THR A 78 20.08 -23.28 -4.70
N SER A 79 21.15 -22.81 -4.05
CA SER A 79 21.39 -23.07 -2.62
C SER A 79 20.32 -22.39 -1.76
N VAL A 80 19.98 -21.13 -2.04
CA VAL A 80 18.92 -20.40 -1.32
C VAL A 80 17.58 -21.12 -1.43
N LEU A 81 17.20 -21.58 -2.63
CA LEU A 81 15.97 -22.33 -2.84
C LEU A 81 15.97 -23.69 -2.13
N ALA A 82 17.11 -24.39 -2.16
CA ALA A 82 17.28 -25.69 -1.49
C ALA A 82 17.17 -25.59 0.04
N GLU A 83 17.55 -24.46 0.63
CA GLU A 83 17.30 -24.17 2.05
C GLU A 83 15.86 -23.70 2.29
N ALA A 84 15.29 -22.87 1.40
CA ALA A 84 13.91 -22.41 1.52
C ALA A 84 12.89 -23.57 1.61
N ARG A 85 13.07 -24.63 0.81
CA ARG A 85 12.19 -25.84 0.87
C ARG A 85 12.24 -26.60 2.20
N ARG A 86 13.21 -26.30 3.08
CA ARG A 86 13.32 -26.90 4.43
C ARG A 86 12.54 -26.12 5.48
N VAL A 87 11.88 -25.02 5.12
CA VAL A 87 11.17 -24.17 6.08
C VAL A 87 9.66 -24.28 5.89
N ARG A 88 8.94 -24.61 6.97
CA ARG A 88 7.49 -24.90 6.96
C ARG A 88 6.67 -23.80 6.31
N PHE A 89 7.03 -22.54 6.53
CA PHE A 89 6.24 -21.42 6.01
C PHE A 89 6.26 -21.30 4.48
N PHE A 90 7.20 -21.98 3.80
CA PHE A 90 7.27 -22.07 2.34
C PHE A 90 6.61 -23.32 1.76
N ASP A 91 5.94 -24.16 2.58
CA ASP A 91 5.22 -25.33 2.10
C ASP A 91 4.22 -25.02 0.96
N PRO A 92 3.46 -23.89 0.98
CA PRO A 92 2.59 -23.51 -0.15
C PRO A 92 3.34 -23.21 -1.45
N LEU A 93 4.66 -23.03 -1.42
CA LEU A 93 5.53 -22.76 -2.56
C LEU A 93 6.37 -23.99 -2.94
N ARG A 94 6.09 -25.18 -2.39
CA ARG A 94 6.92 -26.37 -2.59
C ARG A 94 7.11 -26.74 -4.06
N GLU A 95 6.04 -26.80 -4.84
CA GLU A 95 6.10 -27.12 -6.28
C GLU A 95 6.98 -26.14 -7.09
N PRO A 96 6.76 -24.81 -7.03
CA PRO A 96 7.61 -23.87 -7.76
C PRO A 96 9.05 -23.86 -7.26
N LEU A 97 9.28 -24.09 -5.96
CA LEU A 97 10.63 -24.25 -5.39
C LEU A 97 11.34 -25.47 -5.99
N GLU A 98 10.74 -26.66 -5.95
CA GLU A 98 11.36 -27.88 -6.48
C GLU A 98 11.59 -27.79 -8.01
N THR A 99 10.66 -27.16 -8.73
CA THR A 99 10.82 -26.92 -10.17
C THR A 99 12.00 -26.00 -10.45
N ALA A 100 12.15 -24.92 -9.69
CA ALA A 100 13.26 -23.98 -9.84
C ALA A 100 14.60 -24.60 -9.42
N ILE A 101 14.64 -25.38 -8.34
CA ILE A 101 15.82 -26.17 -7.93
C ILE A 101 16.22 -27.12 -9.06
N GLY A 102 15.26 -27.84 -9.66
CA GLY A 102 15.53 -28.73 -10.79
C GLY A 102 16.14 -28.00 -11.99
N ARG A 103 15.64 -26.81 -12.34
CA ARG A 103 16.23 -25.97 -13.40
C ARG A 103 17.64 -25.51 -13.03
N GLY A 104 17.87 -25.09 -11.79
CA GLY A 104 19.17 -24.68 -11.28
C GLY A 104 20.20 -25.82 -11.32
N VAL A 105 19.82 -27.03 -10.90
CA VAL A 105 20.65 -28.24 -11.01
C VAL A 105 21.00 -28.54 -12.46
N ALA A 106 20.02 -28.56 -13.35
CA ALA A 106 20.25 -28.83 -14.78
C ALA A 106 21.19 -27.78 -15.42
N ALA A 107 21.03 -26.51 -15.07
CA ALA A 107 21.93 -25.44 -15.50
C ALA A 107 23.36 -25.69 -14.97
N LEU A 108 23.52 -25.95 -13.67
CA LEU A 108 24.81 -26.24 -13.03
C LEU A 108 25.50 -27.49 -13.58
N GLU A 109 24.74 -28.50 -14.01
CA GLU A 109 25.28 -29.72 -14.62
C GLU A 109 25.69 -29.51 -16.09
N SER A 110 24.95 -28.69 -16.83
CA SER A 110 25.29 -28.34 -18.23
C SER A 110 26.59 -27.55 -18.36
N ILE A 111 27.06 -26.97 -17.26
CA ILE A 111 28.29 -26.18 -17.18
C ILE A 111 29.51 -27.11 -17.10
N GLY A 112 30.37 -27.03 -18.12
CA GLY A 112 31.66 -27.75 -18.15
C GLY A 112 32.61 -27.32 -17.02
N PRO A 113 33.53 -28.18 -16.57
CA PRO A 113 34.42 -27.91 -15.43
C PRO A 113 35.42 -26.75 -15.61
N HIS A 114 35.43 -26.08 -16.77
CA HIS A 114 36.43 -25.05 -17.14
C HIS A 114 35.83 -23.70 -17.59
N SER A 115 34.51 -23.51 -17.47
CA SER A 115 33.86 -22.24 -17.83
C SER A 115 34.19 -21.15 -16.81
N SER A 116 35.09 -20.26 -17.19
CA SER A 116 35.62 -19.19 -16.35
C SER A 116 34.77 -17.94 -16.48
N ASN A 117 33.54 -17.92 -15.95
CA ASN A 117 32.75 -16.69 -15.92
C ASN A 117 32.94 -15.91 -14.63
N CYS A 118 32.83 -14.59 -14.77
CA CYS A 118 33.11 -13.59 -13.76
C CYS A 118 32.28 -13.83 -12.49
N PHE A 119 32.92 -13.58 -11.34
CA PHE A 119 32.31 -13.72 -10.02
C PHE A 119 31.72 -12.37 -9.60
N TRP A 120 30.51 -12.37 -9.04
CA TRP A 120 29.95 -11.21 -8.36
C TRP A 120 29.60 -11.58 -6.92
N ILE A 121 30.64 -11.73 -6.10
CA ILE A 121 30.50 -11.66 -4.65
C ILE A 121 31.31 -10.46 -4.21
N GLU A 122 30.57 -9.41 -3.85
CA GLU A 122 31.05 -8.18 -3.21
C GLU A 122 32.33 -7.52 -3.77
N LYS A 123 32.15 -6.33 -4.35
CA LYS A 123 33.14 -5.24 -4.52
C LYS A 123 34.47 -5.56 -5.25
N VAL A 124 34.76 -6.78 -5.69
CA VAL A 124 35.98 -7.10 -6.46
C VAL A 124 35.69 -8.00 -7.65
N SER A 125 36.25 -7.62 -8.80
CA SER A 125 36.04 -8.23 -10.12
C SER A 125 36.91 -9.46 -10.40
N TYR A 126 37.49 -10.10 -9.37
CA TYR A 126 38.35 -11.28 -9.59
C TYR A 126 37.50 -12.55 -9.66
N SER A 127 37.63 -13.30 -10.75
CA SER A 127 37.08 -14.65 -10.87
C SER A 127 37.98 -15.66 -10.16
N SER A 128 37.40 -16.45 -9.27
CA SER A 128 38.08 -17.60 -8.64
C SER A 128 37.40 -18.89 -9.07
N PRO A 129 38.03 -19.71 -9.93
CA PRO A 129 37.50 -21.01 -10.33
C PRO A 129 37.24 -21.93 -9.14
N LEU A 130 38.03 -21.81 -8.06
CA LEU A 130 37.86 -22.58 -6.84
C LEU A 130 36.59 -22.18 -6.07
N LEU A 131 36.31 -20.88 -5.97
CA LEU A 131 35.07 -20.41 -5.34
C LEU A 131 33.86 -20.79 -6.19
N ALA A 132 33.93 -20.60 -7.50
CA ALA A 132 32.86 -21.01 -8.43
C ALA A 132 32.56 -22.52 -8.31
N GLY A 133 33.60 -23.36 -8.30
CA GLY A 133 33.45 -24.80 -8.08
C GLY A 133 32.88 -25.14 -6.71
N SER A 134 33.25 -24.40 -5.66
CA SER A 134 32.72 -24.60 -4.30
C SER A 134 31.23 -24.26 -4.23
N TYR A 135 30.79 -23.13 -4.80
CA TYR A 135 29.37 -22.76 -4.88
C TYR A 135 28.56 -23.78 -5.68
N ARG A 136 29.09 -24.23 -6.82
CA ARG A 136 28.45 -25.28 -7.63
C ARG A 136 28.28 -26.57 -6.82
N LEU A 137 29.34 -27.06 -6.19
CA LEU A 137 29.28 -28.29 -5.40
C LEU A 137 28.35 -28.16 -4.19
N ALA A 138 28.38 -27.02 -3.50
CA ALA A 138 27.49 -26.72 -2.40
C ALA A 138 26.02 -26.72 -2.85
N ALA A 139 25.71 -26.07 -3.97
CA ALA A 139 24.38 -26.02 -4.55
C ALA A 139 23.85 -27.40 -4.94
N LEU A 140 24.66 -28.19 -5.68
CA LEU A 140 24.29 -29.55 -6.07
C LEU A 140 24.08 -30.46 -4.85
N LYS A 141 24.93 -30.33 -3.82
CA LYS A 141 24.79 -31.06 -2.56
C LYS A 141 23.52 -30.64 -1.80
N ALA A 142 23.25 -29.33 -1.69
CA ALA A 142 22.07 -28.81 -1.01
C ALA A 142 20.78 -29.27 -1.70
N ALA A 143 20.75 -29.20 -3.04
CA ALA A 143 19.62 -29.65 -3.88
C ALA A 143 19.39 -31.17 -3.82
N SER A 144 20.46 -31.97 -3.73
CA SER A 144 20.37 -33.43 -3.65
C SER A 144 20.12 -33.97 -2.24
N SER A 145 20.33 -33.13 -1.21
CA SER A 145 20.12 -33.54 0.17
C SER A 145 18.62 -33.78 0.44
N PRO A 146 18.23 -34.88 1.10
CA PRO A 146 16.84 -35.11 1.46
C PRO A 146 16.31 -33.96 2.31
N VAL A 147 15.03 -33.64 2.15
CA VAL A 147 14.34 -32.68 3.02
C VAL A 147 14.32 -33.30 4.42
N GLY A 148 15.25 -32.86 5.28
CA GLY A 148 15.39 -33.32 6.65
C GLY A 148 14.24 -32.86 7.54
N VAL A 149 14.53 -32.62 8.83
CA VAL A 149 13.55 -32.01 9.75
C VAL A 149 13.17 -30.63 9.22
N VAL A 150 11.90 -30.46 8.84
CA VAL A 150 11.39 -29.15 8.38
C VAL A 150 11.41 -28.20 9.57
N ALA A 151 12.07 -27.05 9.40
CA ALA A 151 12.22 -26.06 10.44
C ALA A 151 10.99 -25.14 10.53
N GLY A 152 10.61 -24.80 11.77
CA GLY A 152 9.56 -23.85 12.11
C GLY A 152 8.14 -24.41 12.10
N SER A 153 7.17 -23.50 12.16
CA SER A 153 5.73 -23.76 12.13
C SER A 153 5.08 -22.94 11.01
N GLU A 154 3.83 -23.23 10.71
CA GLU A 154 3.07 -22.42 9.76
C GLU A 154 2.86 -21.01 10.34
N LEU A 155 3.13 -19.96 9.56
CA LEU A 155 2.76 -18.58 9.91
C LEU A 155 1.23 -18.41 10.07
N TRP A 156 0.48 -19.42 9.66
CA TRP A 156 -0.95 -19.40 9.40
C TRP A 156 -1.78 -20.20 10.41
N GLU A 157 -1.28 -20.51 11.61
CA GLU A 157 -2.03 -21.32 12.60
C GLU A 157 -3.48 -20.81 12.86
N ASN A 158 -3.77 -19.54 12.54
CA ASN A 158 -5.10 -18.92 12.65
C ASN A 158 -5.76 -18.51 11.30
N VAL A 159 -5.15 -18.77 10.14
CA VAL A 159 -5.72 -18.44 8.82
C VAL A 159 -5.92 -19.73 8.04
N SER A 160 -7.18 -20.09 7.78
CA SER A 160 -7.46 -21.33 7.04
C SER A 160 -6.86 -21.24 5.61
N PRO A 161 -6.26 -22.32 5.09
CA PRO A 161 -5.79 -22.39 3.70
C PRO A 161 -6.87 -21.96 2.67
N THR A 162 -8.14 -22.21 3.00
CA THR A 162 -9.30 -21.79 2.19
C THR A 162 -9.48 -20.26 2.11
N ARG A 163 -9.09 -19.50 3.15
CA ARG A 163 -9.06 -18.03 3.09
C ARG A 163 -7.95 -17.53 2.17
N LEU A 164 -6.81 -18.21 2.16
CA LEU A 164 -5.66 -17.85 1.32
C LEU A 164 -5.99 -18.01 -0.17
N ASP A 165 -6.55 -19.16 -0.55
CA ASP A 165 -6.97 -19.44 -1.92
C ASP A 165 -8.04 -18.45 -2.41
N LYS A 166 -8.92 -17.99 -1.53
CA LYS A 166 -9.96 -17.01 -1.87
C LYS A 166 -9.37 -15.68 -2.30
N HIS A 167 -8.40 -15.15 -1.55
CA HIS A 167 -7.76 -13.87 -1.87
C HIS A 167 -6.88 -13.97 -3.12
N VAL A 168 -6.13 -15.06 -3.28
CA VAL A 168 -5.33 -15.32 -4.49
C VAL A 168 -6.22 -15.35 -5.73
N LYS A 169 -7.34 -16.08 -5.68
CA LYS A 169 -8.31 -16.13 -6.80
C LYS A 169 -8.94 -14.77 -7.08
N LEU A 170 -9.30 -14.02 -6.03
CA LEU A 170 -9.86 -12.69 -6.19
C LEU A 170 -8.88 -11.74 -6.90
N PHE A 171 -7.61 -11.75 -6.51
CA PHE A 171 -6.59 -10.91 -7.13
C PHE A 171 -6.31 -11.33 -8.57
N HIS A 172 -6.36 -12.63 -8.88
CA HIS A 172 -6.27 -13.15 -10.24
C HIS A 172 -7.36 -12.63 -11.20
N LEU A 173 -8.54 -12.29 -10.68
CA LEU A 173 -9.60 -11.68 -11.47
C LEU A 173 -9.33 -10.21 -11.81
N ALA A 174 -8.42 -9.55 -11.08
CA ALA A 174 -8.03 -8.18 -11.38
C ALA A 174 -7.15 -8.15 -12.64
N PRO A 175 -7.48 -7.32 -13.66
CA PRO A 175 -6.68 -7.22 -14.89
C PRO A 175 -5.17 -7.10 -14.66
N LEU A 176 -4.76 -6.34 -13.64
CA LEU A 176 -3.35 -6.10 -13.29
C LEU A 176 -2.60 -7.39 -12.91
N PHE A 177 -3.29 -8.38 -12.34
CA PHE A 177 -2.72 -9.63 -11.82
C PHE A 177 -3.12 -10.88 -12.61
N SER A 178 -4.01 -10.75 -13.60
CA SER A 178 -4.52 -11.87 -14.41
C SER A 178 -3.45 -12.71 -15.12
N SER A 179 -2.28 -12.12 -15.41
CA SER A 179 -1.15 -12.81 -16.02
C SER A 179 -0.11 -13.34 -15.02
N LEU A 180 -0.24 -13.00 -13.73
CA LEU A 180 0.76 -13.34 -12.72
C LEU A 180 0.57 -14.79 -12.24
N PRO A 181 1.60 -15.64 -12.16
CA PRO A 181 1.43 -16.98 -11.64
C PRO A 181 0.82 -17.00 -10.21
N GLU A 182 -0.08 -17.95 -9.92
CA GLU A 182 -0.68 -18.08 -8.58
C GLU A 182 0.36 -18.18 -7.47
N TRP A 183 1.49 -18.85 -7.72
CA TRP A 183 2.53 -19.00 -6.71
C TRP A 183 3.16 -17.67 -6.28
N GLU A 184 3.23 -16.68 -7.17
CA GLU A 184 3.75 -15.35 -6.82
C GLU A 184 2.80 -14.63 -5.87
N LEU A 185 1.50 -14.70 -6.13
CA LEU A 185 0.47 -14.19 -5.22
C LEU A 185 0.49 -14.91 -3.87
N ARG A 186 0.67 -16.24 -3.86
CA ARG A 186 0.85 -17.00 -2.61
C ARG A 186 2.10 -16.53 -1.85
N SER A 187 3.17 -16.20 -2.56
CA SER A 187 4.42 -15.70 -1.97
C SER A 187 4.24 -14.31 -1.35
N SER A 188 3.56 -13.41 -2.04
CA SER A 188 3.16 -12.10 -1.49
C SER A 188 2.26 -12.23 -0.28
N MET A 189 1.34 -13.19 -0.27
CA MET A 189 0.49 -13.44 0.89
C MET A 189 1.29 -13.94 2.11
N ILE A 190 2.32 -14.77 1.90
CA ILE A 190 3.25 -15.16 2.98
C ILE A 190 3.97 -13.94 3.54
N GLU A 191 4.40 -13.01 2.69
CA GLU A 191 5.00 -11.73 3.12
C GLU A 191 3.97 -10.87 3.89
N ALA A 192 2.73 -10.79 3.41
CA ALA A 192 1.63 -10.06 4.02
C ALA A 192 1.39 -10.51 5.47
N ALA A 193 1.46 -11.82 5.71
CA ALA A 193 1.27 -12.43 7.03
C ALA A 193 2.22 -11.87 8.10
N LEU A 194 3.44 -11.51 7.71
CA LEU A 194 4.46 -10.98 8.61
C LEU A 194 4.03 -9.64 9.23
N PHE A 195 3.20 -8.88 8.52
CA PHE A 195 2.72 -7.58 8.99
C PHE A 195 1.46 -7.69 9.87
N HIS A 196 0.77 -8.83 9.90
CA HIS A 196 -0.48 -8.98 10.66
C HIS A 196 -0.31 -8.70 12.17
N PRO A 197 0.69 -9.27 12.87
CA PRO A 197 0.83 -9.00 14.31
C PRO A 197 1.15 -7.54 14.59
N LEU A 198 1.95 -6.90 13.72
CA LEU A 198 2.30 -5.49 13.82
C LEU A 198 1.06 -4.60 13.65
N LEU A 199 0.24 -4.83 12.63
CA LEU A 199 -0.96 -4.01 12.43
C LEU A 199 -1.98 -4.21 13.55
N ARG A 200 -2.15 -5.44 14.03
CA ARG A 200 -3.09 -5.74 15.12
C ARG A 200 -2.71 -5.02 16.41
N SER A 201 -1.41 -4.86 16.71
CA SER A 201 -0.98 -4.15 17.92
C SER A 201 -1.33 -2.66 17.90
N HIS A 202 -1.50 -2.06 16.72
CA HIS A 202 -1.83 -0.65 16.55
C HIS A 202 -3.31 -0.38 16.24
N ARG A 203 -4.15 -1.43 16.16
CA ARG A 203 -5.56 -1.35 15.74
C ARG A 203 -6.38 -0.29 16.48
N LEU A 204 -6.14 -0.11 17.78
CA LEU A 204 -6.97 0.73 18.66
C LEU A 204 -6.22 1.97 19.18
N ASP A 205 -5.07 2.28 18.58
CA ASP A 205 -4.19 3.35 19.08
C ASP A 205 -4.72 4.74 18.82
N ILE A 206 -5.59 4.92 17.83
CA ILE A 206 -6.12 6.25 17.44
C ILE A 206 -7.63 6.26 17.55
N PHE A 207 -8.29 5.33 16.87
CA PHE A 207 -9.74 5.22 16.84
C PHE A 207 -10.20 4.11 17.78
N PHE A 208 -10.80 4.51 18.91
CA PHE A 208 -11.42 3.55 19.82
C PHE A 208 -12.73 3.03 19.23
N ARG A 209 -12.75 1.74 18.91
CA ARG A 209 -13.93 1.05 18.40
C ARG A 209 -14.65 0.31 19.54
N LYS A 210 -15.88 0.71 19.88
CA LYS A 210 -16.80 -0.09 20.68
C LYS A 210 -17.69 -0.90 19.72
N ASP A 211 -17.85 -2.20 19.97
CA ASP A 211 -18.84 -3.08 19.30
C ASP A 211 -18.71 -3.22 17.77
N VAL A 212 -17.48 -3.26 17.23
CA VAL A 212 -17.27 -3.40 15.77
C VAL A 212 -17.18 -4.86 15.33
N LYS A 213 -17.88 -5.18 14.22
CA LYS A 213 -17.82 -6.47 13.50
C LYS A 213 -16.37 -6.82 13.11
N GLU A 214 -16.15 -8.10 12.81
CA GLU A 214 -14.88 -8.71 12.37
C GLU A 214 -14.08 -7.77 11.45
N ASP A 215 -12.79 -7.54 11.72
CA ASP A 215 -11.98 -6.60 10.94
C ASP A 215 -11.57 -7.19 9.58
N LYS A 216 -12.46 -7.08 8.60
CA LYS A 216 -12.31 -7.70 7.29
C LYS A 216 -11.10 -7.20 6.49
N TYR A 217 -10.55 -6.05 6.82
CA TYR A 217 -9.47 -5.41 6.08
C TYR A 217 -8.05 -5.81 6.54
N PHE A 218 -7.86 -6.44 7.71
CA PHE A 218 -6.51 -6.80 8.19
C PHE A 218 -5.83 -7.86 7.34
N ASP A 219 -6.59 -8.81 6.80
CA ASP A 219 -6.05 -9.88 5.96
C ASP A 219 -5.74 -9.37 4.54
N VAL A 220 -6.30 -8.21 4.17
CA VAL A 220 -6.33 -7.73 2.79
C VAL A 220 -5.37 -6.55 2.58
N ILE A 221 -5.31 -5.60 3.53
CA ILE A 221 -4.42 -4.42 3.42
C ILE A 221 -2.97 -4.86 3.15
N PRO A 222 -2.36 -5.76 3.94
CA PRO A 222 -0.96 -6.13 3.71
C PRO A 222 -0.76 -6.87 2.39
N PHE A 223 -1.79 -7.57 1.93
CA PHE A 223 -1.74 -8.28 0.67
C PHE A 223 -1.70 -7.32 -0.53
N PHE A 224 -2.51 -6.25 -0.55
CA PHE A 224 -2.43 -5.19 -1.58
C PHE A 224 -1.00 -4.64 -1.74
N TRP A 225 -0.37 -4.28 -0.63
CA TRP A 225 0.99 -3.72 -0.63
C TRP A 225 2.05 -4.72 -1.08
N THR A 226 2.04 -5.94 -0.51
CA THR A 226 3.05 -6.97 -0.82
C THR A 226 2.86 -7.58 -2.20
N SER A 227 1.64 -7.68 -2.72
CA SER A 227 1.36 -8.16 -4.08
C SER A 227 1.90 -7.19 -5.12
N CYS A 228 1.62 -5.89 -4.99
CA CYS A 228 2.12 -4.88 -5.92
C CYS A 228 3.64 -4.73 -5.82
N ASN A 229 4.17 -4.69 -4.59
CA ASN A 229 5.61 -4.61 -4.35
C ASN A 229 6.40 -5.76 -5.02
N ASN A 230 5.87 -6.98 -4.95
CA ASN A 230 6.53 -8.13 -5.55
C ASN A 230 6.28 -8.19 -7.05
N ARG A 231 5.05 -7.97 -7.54
CA ARG A 231 4.70 -8.05 -8.96
C ARG A 231 5.65 -7.28 -9.87
N ILE A 232 5.95 -6.02 -9.53
CA ILE A 232 6.89 -5.19 -10.30
C ILE A 232 8.31 -5.17 -9.73
N ARG A 233 8.60 -6.08 -8.80
CA ARG A 233 9.94 -6.29 -8.21
C ARG A 233 10.53 -5.00 -7.61
N THR A 234 9.67 -4.11 -7.10
CA THR A 234 10.11 -2.85 -6.49
C THR A 234 10.92 -3.13 -5.24
N TYR A 235 10.52 -4.11 -4.42
CA TYR A 235 11.22 -4.44 -3.17
C TYR A 235 11.44 -3.21 -2.27
N ALA A 236 10.38 -2.41 -2.10
CA ALA A 236 10.35 -1.29 -1.16
C ALA A 236 10.76 -1.75 0.25
N SER A 237 11.25 -0.82 1.06
CA SER A 237 11.70 -1.15 2.41
C SER A 237 10.54 -1.64 3.27
N THR A 238 10.80 -2.56 4.19
CA THR A 238 9.81 -3.07 5.15
C THR A 238 9.17 -1.93 5.95
N SER A 239 9.97 -0.92 6.30
CA SER A 239 9.47 0.27 7.00
C SER A 239 8.47 1.04 6.14
N PHE A 240 8.79 1.28 4.87
CA PHE A 240 7.89 1.97 3.95
C PHE A 240 6.55 1.23 3.81
N LEU A 241 6.61 -0.08 3.54
CA LEU A 241 5.39 -0.90 3.40
C LEU A 241 4.56 -0.88 4.70
N TYR A 242 5.21 -0.98 5.85
CA TYR A 242 4.54 -0.94 7.14
C TYR A 242 3.82 0.39 7.41
N GLU A 243 4.51 1.52 7.20
CA GLU A 243 3.91 2.84 7.37
C GLU A 243 2.71 3.01 6.43
N MET A 244 2.81 2.53 5.18
CA MET A 244 1.72 2.63 4.24
C MET A 244 0.54 1.71 4.57
N MET A 245 0.78 0.50 5.10
CA MET A 245 -0.28 -0.36 5.61
C MET A 245 -1.00 0.26 6.82
N LEU A 246 -0.26 0.94 7.70
CA LEU A 246 -0.85 1.68 8.83
C LEU A 246 -1.69 2.86 8.35
N ILE A 247 -1.21 3.66 7.40
CA ILE A 247 -2.00 4.74 6.80
C ILE A 247 -3.25 4.19 6.11
N ALA A 248 -3.16 3.07 5.39
CA ALA A 248 -4.32 2.40 4.80
C ALA A 248 -5.33 1.94 5.87
N LEU A 249 -4.86 1.37 6.99
CA LEU A 249 -5.72 1.03 8.13
C LEU A 249 -6.43 2.28 8.69
N LEU A 250 -5.69 3.36 8.92
CA LEU A 250 -6.23 4.60 9.46
C LEU A 250 -7.23 5.27 8.51
N ASN A 251 -7.07 5.09 7.20
CA ASN A 251 -8.04 5.56 6.21
C ASN A 251 -9.42 4.93 6.42
N PHE A 252 -9.49 3.61 6.60
CA PHE A 252 -10.77 2.95 6.91
C PHE A 252 -11.33 3.43 8.25
N GLN A 253 -10.47 3.70 9.23
CA GLN A 253 -10.91 4.11 10.56
C GLN A 253 -11.44 5.55 10.60
N VAL A 254 -10.81 6.48 9.90
CA VAL A 254 -11.26 7.87 9.85
C VAL A 254 -12.54 8.00 9.01
N ASP A 255 -12.66 7.24 7.92
CA ASP A 255 -13.87 7.16 7.09
C ASP A 255 -15.07 6.69 7.93
N GLU A 256 -14.96 5.53 8.57
CA GLU A 256 -15.98 5.01 9.48
C GLU A 256 -16.29 5.98 10.64
N PHE A 257 -15.26 6.62 11.22
CA PHE A 257 -15.46 7.57 12.32
C PHE A 257 -16.24 8.80 11.88
N ILE A 258 -15.92 9.34 10.70
CA ILE A 258 -16.63 10.50 10.18
C ILE A 258 -18.07 10.12 9.86
N GLU A 259 -18.32 8.98 9.21
CA GLU A 259 -19.66 8.53 8.85
C GLU A 259 -20.52 8.17 10.07
N ALA A 260 -19.96 7.44 11.05
CA ALA A 260 -20.73 6.89 12.17
C ALA A 260 -20.79 7.82 13.39
N VAL A 261 -19.83 8.74 13.55
CA VAL A 261 -19.72 9.57 14.77
C VAL A 261 -19.78 11.05 14.43
N ALA A 262 -18.84 11.57 13.62
CA ALA A 262 -18.72 13.01 13.41
C ALA A 262 -19.89 13.59 12.60
N GLY A 263 -20.25 12.96 11.48
CA GLY A 263 -21.35 13.37 10.61
C GLY A 263 -22.67 13.47 11.35
N PRO A 264 -23.13 12.39 12.04
CA PRO A 264 -24.34 12.42 12.86
C PRO A 264 -24.28 13.45 13.99
N SER A 265 -23.13 13.58 14.68
CA SER A 265 -22.96 14.54 15.78
C SER A 265 -23.09 16.00 15.35
N PHE A 266 -22.74 16.30 14.09
CA PHE A 266 -22.81 17.62 13.49
C PHE A 266 -23.92 17.75 12.43
N GLN A 267 -24.91 16.85 12.44
CA GLN A 267 -26.03 16.92 11.51
C GLN A 267 -26.77 18.26 11.66
N GLY A 268 -26.96 18.97 10.53
CA GLY A 268 -27.52 20.33 10.52
C GLY A 268 -26.55 21.44 10.99
N ARG A 269 -25.35 21.09 11.48
CA ARG A 269 -24.30 21.99 11.98
C ARG A 269 -22.95 21.75 11.29
N MET A 270 -22.95 21.32 10.04
CA MET A 270 -21.72 21.07 9.25
C MET A 270 -20.74 22.27 9.19
N PRO A 271 -21.18 23.55 9.21
CA PRO A 271 -20.25 24.68 9.36
C PRO A 271 -19.39 24.62 10.63
N GLU A 272 -19.92 24.11 11.76
CA GLU A 272 -19.17 23.96 13.00
C GLU A 272 -18.11 22.86 12.89
N LEU A 273 -18.40 21.75 12.20
CA LEU A 273 -17.43 20.70 11.92
C LEU A 273 -16.28 21.22 11.03
N ARG A 274 -16.61 22.02 10.00
CA ARG A 274 -15.60 22.68 9.17
C ARG A 274 -14.72 23.62 9.99
N GLN A 275 -15.33 24.41 10.88
CA GLN A 275 -14.57 25.29 11.77
C GLN A 275 -13.65 24.49 12.71
N LEU A 276 -14.12 23.40 13.29
CA LEU A 276 -13.31 22.48 14.10
C LEU A 276 -12.09 21.97 13.31
N ILE A 277 -12.27 21.59 12.04
CA ILE A 277 -11.17 21.16 11.17
C ILE A 277 -10.18 22.30 10.90
N HIS A 278 -10.67 23.53 10.68
CA HIS A 278 -9.80 24.71 10.53
C HIS A 278 -9.02 25.03 11.82
N ASP A 279 -9.63 24.82 12.98
CA ASP A 279 -8.95 25.00 14.28
C ASP A 279 -7.82 23.98 14.47
N LEU A 280 -8.04 22.72 14.07
CA LEU A 280 -7.03 21.67 14.10
C LEU A 280 -5.92 21.87 13.06
N LEU A 281 -6.27 22.40 11.89
CA LEU A 281 -5.36 22.60 10.76
C LEU A 281 -5.43 24.05 10.27
N PRO A 282 -4.86 25.04 10.98
CA PRO A 282 -4.94 26.44 10.56
C PRO A 282 -4.17 26.71 9.27
N GLU A 283 -4.66 27.64 8.45
CA GLU A 283 -3.93 28.16 7.28
C GLU A 283 -2.68 28.92 7.73
N GLU A 284 -1.59 28.80 6.97
CA GLU A 284 -0.33 29.47 7.32
C GLU A 284 -0.46 31.00 7.31
N ASP A 285 -1.26 31.56 6.40
CA ASP A 285 -1.51 33.00 6.28
C ASP A 285 -2.43 33.56 7.39
N ALA A 286 -3.16 32.68 8.09
CA ALA A 286 -4.02 33.06 9.21
C ALA A 286 -3.21 33.29 10.50
N MET A 287 -2.05 32.63 10.66
CA MET A 287 -1.19 32.81 11.83
C MET A 287 -0.56 34.21 11.89
N GLN A 288 -0.37 34.90 10.75
CA GLN A 288 0.13 36.28 10.72
C GLN A 288 -0.95 37.34 10.99
N ARG A 289 -2.23 37.02 10.75
CA ARG A 289 -3.36 37.94 10.96
C ARG A 289 -3.98 37.88 12.36
N ASN A 290 -3.76 36.78 13.09
CA ASN A 290 -4.40 36.54 14.39
C ASN A 290 -3.66 37.11 15.62
N ASN A 291 -2.64 37.96 15.44
CA ASN A 291 -2.11 38.80 16.54
C ASN A 291 -3.00 40.01 16.87
N SER A 292 -4.13 40.17 16.17
CA SER A 292 -5.20 41.10 16.53
C SER A 292 -6.41 40.29 17.00
N GLU A 293 -6.60 40.28 18.32
CA GLU A 293 -7.84 40.05 19.08
C GLU A 293 -8.99 39.32 18.35
N ALA A 294 -9.14 38.03 18.61
CA ALA A 294 -10.41 37.32 18.41
C ALA A 294 -11.07 37.02 19.76
N ASN A 295 -11.79 38.02 20.28
CA ASN A 295 -12.89 37.78 21.22
C ASN A 295 -14.08 37.24 20.41
N GLY A 296 -14.46 35.96 20.58
CA GLY A 296 -15.62 35.41 19.89
C GLY A 296 -16.05 34.02 20.37
N HIS A 297 -17.14 33.99 21.14
CA HIS A 297 -17.99 32.83 21.50
C HIS A 297 -17.33 31.55 22.03
N LYS A 298 -17.08 31.54 23.35
CA LYS A 298 -17.18 30.31 24.15
C LYS A 298 -18.65 30.03 24.44
N ASP A 299 -19.39 29.55 23.44
CA ASP A 299 -20.59 28.77 23.75
C ASP A 299 -20.13 27.47 24.45
N PRO A 300 -20.86 26.90 25.41
CA PRO A 300 -20.50 25.62 26.00
C PRO A 300 -20.43 24.60 24.85
N LYS A 301 -19.22 24.17 24.48
CA LYS A 301 -19.02 23.22 23.39
C LYS A 301 -19.85 21.98 23.73
N HIS A 302 -20.75 21.61 22.82
CA HIS A 302 -21.56 20.41 22.95
C HIS A 302 -20.62 19.21 23.23
N PRO A 303 -20.95 18.25 24.11
CA PRO A 303 -20.06 17.14 24.44
C PRO A 303 -19.50 16.39 23.22
N SER A 304 -20.27 16.32 22.13
CA SER A 304 -19.85 15.71 20.86
C SER A 304 -18.74 16.48 20.13
N TYR A 305 -18.60 17.79 20.37
CA TYR A 305 -17.50 18.58 19.82
C TYR A 305 -16.17 18.11 20.40
N ASP A 306 -16.09 17.95 21.72
CA ASP A 306 -14.85 17.57 22.40
C ASP A 306 -14.41 16.15 22.03
N GLU A 307 -15.37 15.24 21.87
CA GLU A 307 -15.11 13.88 21.39
C GLU A 307 -14.50 13.88 19.98
N VAL A 308 -15.15 14.56 19.03
CA VAL A 308 -14.68 14.63 17.64
C VAL A 308 -13.34 15.35 17.53
N PHE A 309 -13.17 16.45 18.28
CA PHE A 309 -11.92 17.18 18.34
C PHE A 309 -10.78 16.29 18.83
N HIS A 310 -10.99 15.56 19.93
CA HIS A 310 -9.94 14.73 20.53
C HIS A 310 -9.49 13.59 19.60
N VAL A 311 -10.44 12.90 18.97
CA VAL A 311 -10.14 11.79 18.05
C VAL A 311 -9.40 12.29 16.81
N LEU A 312 -9.91 13.34 16.14
CA LEU A 312 -9.25 13.91 14.97
C LEU A 312 -7.88 14.50 15.32
N SER A 313 -7.74 15.15 16.47
CA SER A 313 -6.44 15.65 16.93
C SER A 313 -5.41 14.53 17.09
N ARG A 314 -5.79 13.36 17.59
CA ARG A 314 -4.88 12.22 17.73
C ARG A 314 -4.48 11.64 16.38
N PHE A 315 -5.43 11.54 15.44
CA PHE A 315 -5.12 11.12 14.08
C PHE A 315 -4.13 12.08 13.41
N LEU A 316 -4.39 13.39 13.50
CA LEU A 316 -3.51 14.40 12.92
C LEU A 316 -2.14 14.45 13.61
N ASP A 317 -2.09 14.31 14.93
CA ASP A 317 -0.84 14.22 15.69
C ASP A 317 0.01 13.04 15.21
N TYR A 318 -0.61 11.86 15.08
CA TYR A 318 0.07 10.67 14.57
C TYR A 318 0.68 10.87 13.18
N VAL A 319 -0.11 11.42 12.24
CA VAL A 319 0.35 11.60 10.85
C VAL A 319 1.38 12.73 10.75
N LEU A 320 1.12 13.89 11.36
CA LEU A 320 1.97 15.08 11.20
C LEU A 320 3.24 15.03 12.04
N ASN A 321 3.22 14.39 13.22
CA ASN A 321 4.40 14.27 14.09
C ASN A 321 5.17 12.96 13.89
N HIS A 322 4.83 12.19 12.85
CA HIS A 322 5.61 11.02 12.45
C HIS A 322 7.09 11.42 12.17
N PRO A 323 8.10 10.67 12.65
CA PRO A 323 9.51 11.08 12.56
C PRO A 323 9.99 11.37 11.13
N GLU A 324 9.61 10.53 10.17
CA GLU A 324 9.97 10.73 8.75
C GLU A 324 9.26 11.93 8.11
N ILE A 325 8.10 12.32 8.65
CA ILE A 325 7.41 13.52 8.20
C ILE A 325 8.15 14.74 8.74
N GLN A 326 8.60 14.69 9.99
CA GLN A 326 9.38 15.76 10.61
C GLN A 326 10.76 15.98 9.96
N SER A 327 11.37 14.93 9.43
CA SER A 327 12.63 15.02 8.67
C SER A 327 12.44 15.45 7.21
N ALA A 328 11.23 15.40 6.66
CA ALA A 328 10.94 15.84 5.30
C ALA A 328 11.04 17.37 5.12
N SER A 329 11.10 17.80 3.87
CA SER A 329 11.21 19.23 3.56
C SER A 329 10.02 20.03 4.07
N VAL A 330 10.23 21.33 4.34
CA VAL A 330 9.14 22.24 4.72
C VAL A 330 8.05 22.28 3.65
N TRP A 331 8.43 22.17 2.37
CA TRP A 331 7.47 22.14 1.28
C TRP A 331 6.57 20.90 1.35
N ASP A 332 7.15 19.70 1.43
CA ASP A 332 6.37 18.46 1.43
C ASP A 332 5.46 18.37 2.67
N ARG A 333 5.96 18.78 3.85
CA ARG A 333 5.14 18.88 5.08
C ARG A 333 3.95 19.83 4.93
N ARG A 334 4.13 20.97 4.26
CA ARG A 334 3.04 21.93 3.97
C ARG A 334 2.00 21.33 3.05
N ILE A 335 2.44 20.63 2.01
CA ILE A 335 1.52 19.93 1.10
C ILE A 335 0.73 18.88 1.87
N LEU A 336 1.37 18.03 2.68
CA LEU A 336 0.67 17.04 3.51
C LEU A 336 -0.37 17.68 4.43
N LYS A 337 0.00 18.74 5.16
CA LYS A 337 -0.93 19.46 6.03
C LYS A 337 -2.12 20.04 5.25
N ARG A 338 -1.88 20.57 4.05
CA ARG A 338 -2.93 21.08 3.16
C ARG A 338 -3.85 19.96 2.70
N GLU A 339 -3.30 18.85 2.17
CA GLU A 339 -4.10 17.73 1.67
C GLU A 339 -4.92 17.04 2.78
N LEU A 340 -4.37 16.91 4.00
CA LEU A 340 -5.14 16.41 5.16
C LEU A 340 -6.33 17.31 5.50
N ARG A 341 -6.15 18.63 5.42
CA ARG A 341 -7.25 19.58 5.63
C ARG A 341 -8.30 19.41 4.54
N THR A 342 -7.87 19.40 3.27
CA THR A 342 -8.78 19.22 2.13
C THR A 342 -9.56 17.92 2.27
N TYR A 343 -8.91 16.82 2.66
CA TYR A 343 -9.51 15.52 2.92
C TYR A 343 -10.63 15.58 3.97
N LEU A 344 -10.35 16.11 5.16
CA LEU A 344 -11.35 16.21 6.23
C LEU A 344 -12.50 17.17 5.88
N LEU A 345 -12.22 18.25 5.14
CA LEU A 345 -13.27 19.18 4.67
C LEU A 345 -14.14 18.56 3.56
N ALA A 346 -13.54 17.73 2.71
CA ALA A 346 -14.25 16.99 1.66
C ALA A 346 -15.22 15.98 2.29
N HIS A 347 -14.83 15.29 3.36
CA HIS A 347 -15.68 14.47 4.23
C HIS A 347 -16.93 15.21 4.72
N ALA A 348 -16.75 16.38 5.36
CA ALA A 348 -17.89 17.18 5.81
C ALA A 348 -18.80 17.65 4.67
N THR A 349 -18.21 17.92 3.49
CA THR A 349 -18.96 18.36 2.31
C THR A 349 -19.73 17.23 1.67
N GLN A 350 -19.13 16.04 1.52
CA GLN A 350 -19.79 14.84 1.01
C GLN A 350 -20.96 14.41 1.89
N ALA A 351 -20.81 14.47 3.22
CA ALA A 351 -21.90 14.18 4.16
C ALA A 351 -23.06 15.18 4.01
N GLU A 352 -22.76 16.48 3.85
CA GLU A 352 -23.77 17.50 3.61
C GLU A 352 -24.49 17.31 2.27
N ASP A 353 -23.73 17.02 1.21
CA ASP A 353 -24.27 16.78 -0.14
C ASP A 353 -25.12 15.51 -0.20
N SER A 354 -24.74 14.44 0.49
CA SER A 354 -25.55 13.22 0.63
C SER A 354 -26.86 13.49 1.39
N THR A 355 -26.80 14.24 2.50
CA THR A 355 -28.01 14.66 3.23
C THR A 355 -28.94 15.54 2.36
N ARG A 356 -28.38 16.37 1.48
CA ARG A 356 -29.16 17.18 0.52
C ARG A 356 -29.74 16.32 -0.60
N PHE A 357 -29.00 15.32 -1.06
CA PHE A 357 -29.42 14.35 -2.06
C PHE A 357 -30.61 13.54 -1.56
N GLU A 358 -30.51 12.93 -0.38
CA GLU A 358 -31.56 12.12 0.24
C GLU A 358 -32.88 12.92 0.43
N ARG A 359 -32.78 14.15 0.95
CA ARG A 359 -33.93 15.06 1.12
C ARG A 359 -34.64 15.44 -0.19
N ARG A 360 -33.93 15.41 -1.32
CA ARG A 360 -34.49 15.72 -2.65
C ARG A 360 -35.04 14.50 -3.35
N ALA A 361 -34.38 13.34 -3.19
CA ALA A 361 -34.88 12.06 -3.69
C ALA A 361 -36.26 11.72 -3.09
N SER A 362 -36.49 12.09 -1.83
CA SER A 362 -37.79 11.94 -1.15
C SER A 362 -38.88 12.94 -1.62
N GLN A 363 -38.55 13.94 -2.44
CA GLN A 363 -39.49 14.98 -2.89
C GLN A 363 -39.84 14.94 -4.39
N VAL A 364 -39.00 14.36 -5.27
CA VAL A 364 -39.22 14.35 -6.74
C VAL A 364 -38.76 13.01 -7.35
N SER A 365 -39.59 12.41 -8.21
CA SER A 365 -39.43 11.05 -8.77
C SER A 365 -38.28 10.86 -9.78
N THR A 366 -37.59 11.92 -10.18
CA THR A 366 -36.45 11.90 -11.11
C THR A 366 -35.56 13.08 -10.73
N PHE A 367 -34.42 12.85 -10.08
CA PHE A 367 -33.55 13.99 -9.78
C PHE A 367 -32.05 13.69 -9.71
N THR A 368 -31.31 14.76 -9.99
CA THR A 368 -29.89 14.84 -10.33
C THR A 368 -29.16 15.75 -9.32
N SER A 369 -27.86 15.52 -9.06
CA SER A 369 -27.01 16.35 -8.18
C SER A 369 -27.18 17.88 -8.37
N THR A 370 -26.96 18.67 -7.31
CA THR A 370 -27.21 20.12 -7.24
C THR A 370 -26.67 20.89 -8.46
N LYS A 371 -27.51 21.75 -9.07
CA LYS A 371 -27.23 22.60 -10.25
C LYS A 371 -25.91 23.41 -10.24
N THR A 372 -25.21 23.52 -9.12
CA THR A 372 -24.06 24.42 -8.93
C THR A 372 -22.70 23.77 -9.22
N ASN A 373 -22.62 22.45 -9.39
CA ASN A 373 -21.36 21.77 -9.70
C ASN A 373 -21.55 20.71 -10.79
N THR A 374 -20.71 20.71 -11.83
CA THR A 374 -20.72 19.67 -12.86
C THR A 374 -20.14 18.37 -12.32
N PHE A 375 -20.49 17.23 -12.91
CA PHE A 375 -19.87 15.94 -12.57
C PHE A 375 -18.35 16.03 -12.61
N PHE A 376 -17.79 16.61 -13.69
CA PHE A 376 -16.34 16.75 -13.87
C PHE A 376 -15.67 17.51 -12.72
N ASN A 377 -16.25 18.63 -12.28
CA ASN A 377 -15.67 19.42 -11.21
C ASN A 377 -15.82 18.72 -9.86
N TRP A 378 -16.99 18.13 -9.57
CA TRP A 378 -17.24 17.41 -8.31
C TRP A 378 -16.32 16.19 -8.18
N VAL A 379 -16.24 15.34 -9.21
CA VAL A 379 -15.48 14.09 -9.16
C VAL A 379 -13.99 14.36 -9.00
N ARG A 380 -13.47 15.45 -9.59
CA ARG A 380 -12.07 15.84 -9.48
C ARG A 380 -11.73 16.68 -8.26
N THR A 381 -12.71 17.14 -7.48
CA THR A 381 -12.45 17.95 -6.27
C THR A 381 -13.03 17.25 -5.05
N ILE A 382 -14.22 17.64 -4.59
CA ILE A 382 -14.88 17.11 -3.39
C ILE A 382 -14.78 15.59 -3.33
N SER A 383 -15.08 14.89 -4.41
CA SER A 383 -15.13 13.43 -4.41
C SER A 383 -13.75 12.76 -4.43
N ALA A 384 -12.82 13.24 -5.26
CA ALA A 384 -11.44 12.77 -5.29
C ALA A 384 -10.64 13.19 -4.04
N ASP A 385 -11.02 14.29 -3.39
CA ASP A 385 -10.42 14.76 -2.15
C ASP A 385 -11.04 14.06 -0.93
N HIS A 386 -12.26 13.53 -1.04
CA HIS A 386 -12.93 12.71 0.00
C HIS A 386 -12.27 11.34 0.17
N ILE A 387 -11.68 10.80 -0.89
CA ILE A 387 -10.87 9.59 -0.77
C ILE A 387 -9.47 9.97 -0.26
N SER A 388 -8.81 9.05 0.44
CA SER A 388 -7.53 9.32 1.10
C SER A 388 -6.34 9.51 0.16
N CYS A 389 -6.51 9.29 -1.14
CA CYS A 389 -5.43 9.25 -2.12
C CYS A 389 -4.55 10.53 -2.11
N PRO A 390 -5.08 11.77 -2.15
CA PRO A 390 -4.24 12.96 -2.19
C PRO A 390 -3.34 13.14 -0.97
N TYR A 391 -3.86 12.92 0.24
CA TYR A 391 -3.07 13.08 1.45
C TYR A 391 -2.09 11.90 1.64
N ALA A 392 -2.49 10.68 1.26
CA ALA A 392 -1.58 9.53 1.26
C ALA A 392 -0.42 9.74 0.27
N PHE A 393 -0.69 10.32 -0.91
CA PHE A 393 0.33 10.72 -1.87
C PHE A 393 1.27 11.78 -1.25
N ALA A 394 0.75 12.79 -0.56
CA ALA A 394 1.58 13.77 0.13
C ALA A 394 2.41 13.15 1.28
N PHE A 395 1.86 12.15 1.98
CA PHE A 395 2.57 11.41 3.03
C PHE A 395 3.73 10.59 2.45
N VAL A 396 3.49 9.83 1.37
CA VAL A 396 4.54 9.13 0.62
C VAL A 396 5.61 10.10 0.14
N SER A 397 5.21 11.28 -0.37
CA SER A 397 6.15 12.32 -0.79
C SER A 397 7.07 12.72 0.37
N CYS A 398 6.54 12.92 1.58
CA CYS A 398 7.36 13.19 2.75
C CYS A 398 8.31 12.02 3.08
N LEU A 399 7.82 10.76 3.10
CA LEU A 399 8.65 9.59 3.38
C LEU A 399 9.81 9.45 2.39
N LEU A 400 9.55 9.65 1.09
CA LEU A 400 10.56 9.55 0.04
C LEU A 400 11.48 10.78 0.00
N GLY A 401 10.99 11.97 0.33
CA GLY A 401 11.79 13.18 0.51
C GLY A 401 12.75 13.06 1.70
N ALA A 402 12.30 12.42 2.78
CA ALA A 402 13.11 12.15 3.96
C ALA A 402 14.19 11.10 3.73
N SER A 403 13.88 10.03 2.99
CA SER A 403 14.77 8.85 2.90
C SER A 403 15.52 8.70 1.58
N LEU A 404 15.04 9.31 0.50
CA LEU A 404 15.56 9.13 -0.86
C LEU A 404 15.94 10.44 -1.55
N THR A 405 16.50 11.41 -0.82
CA THR A 405 17.14 12.59 -1.41
C THR A 405 18.65 12.60 -1.13
N SER A 406 19.43 13.26 -1.99
CA SER A 406 20.88 13.35 -1.81
C SER A 406 21.23 14.04 -0.49
N ARG A 407 22.44 13.76 0.03
CA ARG A 407 22.98 14.31 1.29
C ARG A 407 22.25 13.88 2.57
N GLY A 408 21.62 12.71 2.56
CA GLY A 408 21.09 12.08 3.78
C GLY A 408 19.67 12.52 4.17
N GLY A 409 18.87 12.97 3.21
CA GLY A 409 17.43 13.24 3.43
C GLY A 409 17.04 14.71 3.59
N GLY A 410 15.73 14.94 3.69
CA GLY A 410 15.11 16.23 4.00
C GLY A 410 15.01 17.22 2.84
N GLY A 411 15.26 16.76 1.61
CA GLY A 411 14.95 17.52 0.40
C GLY A 411 13.49 17.33 -0.03
N ASP A 412 13.05 18.16 -0.98
CA ASP A 412 11.77 17.95 -1.66
C ASP A 412 11.81 16.61 -2.41
N CYS A 413 10.76 15.80 -2.30
CA CYS A 413 10.60 14.57 -3.09
C CYS A 413 10.65 14.85 -4.61
N PHE A 414 10.08 15.99 -4.99
CA PHE A 414 10.02 16.52 -6.35
C PHE A 414 10.66 17.92 -6.38
N PRO A 415 11.99 18.03 -6.57
CA PRO A 415 12.71 19.31 -6.44
C PRO A 415 12.39 20.35 -7.51
N THR A 416 11.95 19.97 -8.71
CA THR A 416 11.76 20.92 -9.82
C THR A 416 10.30 21.34 -9.99
N ILE A 417 10.06 22.51 -10.60
CA ILE A 417 8.70 22.97 -10.93
C ILE A 417 7.98 21.97 -11.84
N GLY A 418 8.69 21.41 -12.82
CA GLY A 418 8.14 20.41 -13.74
C GLY A 418 7.74 19.13 -13.01
N GLU A 419 8.59 18.64 -12.11
CA GLU A 419 8.26 17.46 -11.29
C GLU A 419 7.09 17.72 -10.34
N LYS A 420 7.02 18.89 -9.70
CA LYS A 420 5.89 19.27 -8.83
C LYS A 420 4.57 19.35 -9.59
N TYR A 421 4.60 19.90 -10.81
CA TYR A 421 3.41 19.99 -11.64
C TYR A 421 2.94 18.61 -12.10
N LEU A 422 3.86 17.79 -12.61
CA LEU A 422 3.54 16.45 -13.11
C LEU A 422 3.13 15.51 -11.97
N SER A 423 3.74 15.60 -10.78
CA SER A 423 3.32 14.79 -9.63
C SER A 423 1.92 15.18 -9.13
N ALA A 424 1.57 16.47 -9.15
CA ALA A 424 0.20 16.92 -8.88
C ALA A 424 -0.80 16.38 -9.92
N ALA A 425 -0.42 16.33 -11.20
CA ALA A 425 -1.24 15.73 -12.26
C ALA A 425 -1.43 14.21 -12.03
N VAL A 426 -0.36 13.48 -11.73
CA VAL A 426 -0.40 12.05 -11.37
C VAL A 426 -1.36 11.82 -10.20
N CYS A 427 -1.18 12.55 -9.11
CA CYS A 427 -2.03 12.45 -7.92
C CYS A 427 -3.51 12.71 -8.25
N ARG A 428 -3.81 13.73 -9.06
CA ARG A 428 -5.19 14.07 -9.42
C ARG A 428 -5.84 13.02 -10.32
N HIS A 429 -5.13 12.51 -11.34
CA HIS A 429 -5.63 11.43 -12.19
C HIS A 429 -5.86 10.14 -11.39
N LEU A 430 -4.89 9.78 -10.53
CA LEU A 430 -5.01 8.63 -9.63
C LEU A 430 -6.24 8.77 -8.74
N SER A 431 -6.39 9.91 -8.04
CA SER A 431 -7.49 10.12 -7.10
C SER A 431 -8.86 10.11 -7.80
N THR A 432 -8.95 10.71 -8.98
CA THR A 432 -10.19 10.74 -9.77
C THR A 432 -10.58 9.34 -10.24
N MET A 433 -9.63 8.57 -10.78
CA MET A 433 -9.83 7.17 -11.18
C MET A 433 -10.31 6.33 -10.00
N CYS A 434 -9.65 6.47 -8.84
CA CYS A 434 -9.99 5.70 -7.64
C CYS A 434 -11.40 6.00 -7.15
N ARG A 435 -11.81 7.27 -7.19
CA ARG A 435 -13.19 7.64 -6.82
C ARG A 435 -14.19 6.99 -7.76
N MET A 436 -13.95 7.04 -9.07
CA MET A 436 -14.88 6.44 -10.04
C MET A 436 -14.97 4.91 -9.87
N TYR A 437 -13.86 4.22 -9.61
CA TYR A 437 -13.91 2.78 -9.29
C TYR A 437 -14.63 2.47 -7.99
N ASN A 438 -14.42 3.29 -6.95
CA ASN A 438 -15.15 3.16 -5.69
C ASN A 438 -16.66 3.29 -5.93
N ASP A 439 -17.09 4.33 -6.64
CA ASP A 439 -18.48 4.59 -6.99
C ASP A 439 -19.13 3.47 -7.81
N LEU A 440 -18.37 2.82 -8.71
CA LEU A 440 -18.85 1.66 -9.46
C LEU A 440 -19.18 0.48 -8.55
N GLY A 441 -18.26 0.20 -7.61
CA GLY A 441 -18.39 -0.90 -6.65
C GLY A 441 -19.46 -0.64 -5.59
N SER A 442 -19.69 0.63 -5.24
CA SER A 442 -20.59 1.03 -4.16
C SER A 442 -21.99 1.45 -4.60
N ALA A 443 -22.27 1.65 -5.89
CA ALA A 443 -23.49 2.32 -6.33
C ALA A 443 -24.82 1.80 -5.77
N GLU A 444 -24.95 0.48 -5.58
CA GLU A 444 -26.17 -0.11 -4.99
C GLU A 444 -26.28 0.18 -3.49
N ARG A 445 -25.17 -0.01 -2.77
CA ARG A 445 -25.08 0.31 -1.35
C ARG A 445 -25.33 1.81 -1.12
N ASP A 446 -24.71 2.66 -1.93
CA ASP A 446 -24.86 4.11 -1.81
C ASP A 446 -26.30 4.54 -2.09
N GLN A 447 -26.98 3.89 -3.03
CA GLN A 447 -28.41 4.10 -3.27
C GLN A 447 -29.26 3.71 -2.05
N ASP A 448 -28.97 2.56 -1.43
CA ASP A 448 -29.69 2.08 -0.23
C ASP A 448 -29.43 2.95 1.01
N GLU A 449 -28.21 3.49 1.13
CA GLU A 449 -27.77 4.36 2.23
C GLU A 449 -28.08 5.85 2.01
N GLY A 450 -28.58 6.23 0.83
CA GLY A 450 -28.85 7.63 0.49
C GLY A 450 -27.60 8.48 0.25
N ASN A 451 -26.46 7.84 -0.04
CA ASN A 451 -25.18 8.48 -0.32
C ASN A 451 -25.11 8.98 -1.77
N LEU A 452 -24.55 10.17 -1.98
CA LEU A 452 -24.35 10.72 -3.32
C LEU A 452 -23.26 9.95 -4.08
N ASN A 453 -23.60 9.39 -5.23
CA ASN A 453 -22.68 8.66 -6.09
C ASN A 453 -22.46 9.39 -7.44
N SER A 454 -21.36 9.10 -8.12
CA SER A 454 -21.07 9.60 -9.49
C SER A 454 -22.25 9.42 -10.46
N ILE A 455 -22.96 8.28 -10.40
CA ILE A 455 -24.04 7.97 -11.37
C ILE A 455 -25.35 8.76 -11.16
N ASP A 456 -25.41 9.56 -10.09
CA ASP A 456 -26.56 10.40 -9.74
C ASP A 456 -26.48 11.81 -10.35
N PHE A 457 -25.39 12.11 -11.05
CA PHE A 457 -25.22 13.39 -11.71
C PHE A 457 -26.07 13.52 -12.98
N PRO A 458 -26.56 14.74 -13.31
CA PRO A 458 -27.44 14.95 -14.46
C PRO A 458 -26.85 14.51 -15.80
N GLU A 459 -25.54 14.57 -15.93
CA GLU A 459 -24.78 14.13 -17.09
C GLU A 459 -25.01 12.63 -17.40
N PHE A 460 -25.33 11.82 -16.39
CA PHE A 460 -25.68 10.39 -16.53
C PHE A 460 -27.18 10.16 -16.80
N GLY A 461 -28.00 11.20 -16.84
CA GLY A 461 -29.46 11.09 -17.06
C GLY A 461 -29.83 10.50 -18.42
N VAL A 462 -28.94 10.62 -19.42
CA VAL A 462 -29.13 10.04 -20.77
C VAL A 462 -28.86 8.53 -20.81
N CYS A 463 -28.19 7.98 -19.80
CA CYS A 463 -27.72 6.60 -19.80
C CYS A 463 -28.81 5.57 -19.47
N GLY A 464 -30.06 5.96 -19.25
CA GLY A 464 -31.14 5.01 -18.94
C GLY A 464 -30.92 4.29 -17.60
N ASP A 465 -30.73 2.97 -17.64
CA ASP A 465 -30.58 2.14 -16.44
C ASP A 465 -29.22 2.26 -15.73
N VAL A 466 -29.16 1.78 -14.49
CA VAL A 466 -27.96 1.79 -13.64
C VAL A 466 -26.78 1.05 -14.28
N THR A 467 -27.04 -0.02 -15.04
CA THR A 467 -25.97 -0.81 -15.67
C THR A 467 -25.27 -0.01 -16.76
N THR A 468 -26.02 0.76 -17.54
CA THR A 468 -25.48 1.62 -18.59
C THR A 468 -24.80 2.86 -18.00
N LYS A 469 -25.31 3.42 -16.89
CA LYS A 469 -24.60 4.45 -16.12
C LYS A 469 -23.25 3.96 -15.58
N LYS A 470 -23.23 2.77 -14.96
CA LYS A 470 -21.99 2.11 -14.49
C LYS A 470 -21.01 1.90 -15.64
N ARG A 471 -21.47 1.48 -16.82
CA ARG A 471 -20.60 1.33 -18.00
C ARG A 471 -19.95 2.65 -18.42
N ALA A 472 -20.74 3.72 -18.52
CA ALA A 472 -20.21 5.05 -18.86
C ALA A 472 -19.20 5.56 -17.83
N LEU A 473 -19.47 5.34 -16.53
CA LEU A 473 -18.53 5.71 -15.47
C LEU A 473 -17.24 4.88 -15.53
N PHE A 474 -17.32 3.60 -15.86
CA PHE A 474 -16.15 2.75 -16.07
C PHE A 474 -15.27 3.24 -17.23
N GLU A 475 -15.87 3.63 -18.36
CA GLU A 475 -15.13 4.21 -19.49
C GLU A 475 -14.39 5.50 -19.11
N LEU A 476 -14.98 6.33 -18.25
CA LEU A 476 -14.33 7.54 -17.71
C LEU A 476 -13.20 7.19 -16.72
N ALA A 477 -13.39 6.16 -15.89
CA ALA A 477 -12.34 5.67 -15.00
C ALA A 477 -11.13 5.16 -15.81
N GLU A 478 -11.36 4.40 -16.88
CA GLU A 478 -10.30 3.93 -17.79
C GLU A 478 -9.62 5.09 -18.52
N TYR A 479 -10.34 6.17 -18.86
CA TYR A 479 -9.73 7.40 -19.38
C TYR A 479 -8.76 8.02 -18.35
N GLU A 480 -9.18 8.19 -17.10
CA GLU A 480 -8.33 8.73 -16.04
C GLU A 480 -7.12 7.82 -15.75
N ARG A 481 -7.31 6.49 -15.83
CA ARG A 481 -6.23 5.50 -15.74
C ARG A 481 -5.21 5.67 -16.87
N HIS A 482 -5.63 5.87 -18.12
CA HIS A 482 -4.71 6.16 -19.22
C HIS A 482 -3.95 7.48 -19.01
N CYS A 483 -4.63 8.53 -18.55
CA CYS A 483 -4.00 9.80 -18.22
C CYS A 483 -2.98 9.67 -17.08
N LEU A 484 -3.28 8.87 -16.06
CA LEU A 484 -2.36 8.53 -14.97
C LEU A 484 -1.07 7.90 -15.51
N VAL A 485 -1.18 6.87 -16.35
CA VAL A 485 -0.02 6.17 -16.93
C VAL A 485 0.86 7.13 -17.74
N GLU A 486 0.26 7.98 -18.56
CA GLU A 486 1.01 8.96 -19.35
C GLU A 486 1.65 10.04 -18.47
N ALA A 487 0.93 10.58 -17.49
CA ALA A 487 1.47 11.57 -16.55
C ALA A 487 2.64 11.02 -15.73
N LEU A 488 2.55 9.77 -15.27
CA LEU A 488 3.62 9.09 -14.53
C LEU A 488 4.85 8.86 -15.44
N SER A 489 4.61 8.46 -16.70
CA SER A 489 5.66 8.31 -17.70
C SER A 489 6.37 9.64 -18.00
N GLN A 490 5.61 10.74 -18.12
CA GLN A 490 6.17 12.09 -18.27
C GLN A 490 6.99 12.52 -17.07
N LEU A 491 6.49 12.29 -15.84
CA LEU A 491 7.21 12.57 -14.61
C LEU A 491 8.56 11.83 -14.57
N ASN A 492 8.56 10.54 -14.90
CA ASN A 492 9.78 9.74 -14.94
C ASN A 492 10.78 10.25 -16.01
N ARG A 493 10.29 10.59 -17.21
CA ARG A 493 11.13 11.20 -18.26
C ARG A 493 11.73 12.53 -17.81
N HIS A 494 10.95 13.38 -17.15
CA HIS A 494 11.40 14.68 -16.67
C HIS A 494 12.48 14.54 -15.59
N GLN A 495 12.27 13.65 -14.61
CA GLN A 495 13.25 13.34 -13.57
C GLN A 495 14.58 12.84 -14.18
N ARG A 496 14.51 11.90 -15.12
CA ARG A 496 15.70 11.33 -15.78
C ARG A 496 16.46 12.40 -16.59
N ALA A 497 15.75 13.32 -17.24
CA ALA A 497 16.36 14.42 -17.98
C ALA A 497 17.10 15.40 -17.05
N GLY A 498 16.46 15.80 -15.95
CA GLY A 498 17.07 16.69 -14.95
C GLY A 498 18.32 16.08 -14.31
N ALA A 499 18.29 14.78 -13.98
CA ALA A 499 19.43 14.07 -13.44
C ALA A 499 20.63 14.03 -14.41
N LYS A 500 20.39 13.79 -15.71
CA LYS A 500 21.43 13.82 -16.75
C LYS A 500 22.05 15.21 -16.90
N GLN A 501 21.24 16.26 -16.84
CA GLN A 501 21.71 17.64 -16.98
C GLN A 501 22.63 18.04 -15.82
N ASN A 502 22.29 17.65 -14.59
CA ASN A 502 23.03 18.01 -13.39
C ASN A 502 24.26 17.13 -13.13
N ARG A 503 24.43 16.02 -13.87
CA ARG A 503 25.53 15.04 -13.71
C ARG A 503 25.68 14.52 -12.26
N ASP A 504 24.62 14.57 -11.48
CA ASP A 504 24.57 14.07 -10.11
C ASP A 504 24.13 12.60 -10.11
N ILE A 505 25.10 11.69 -10.03
CA ILE A 505 24.89 10.24 -10.10
C ILE A 505 24.05 9.76 -8.91
N GLU A 506 24.24 10.33 -7.73
CA GLU A 506 23.49 9.93 -6.54
C GLU A 506 22.03 10.36 -6.66
N ALA A 507 21.79 11.62 -7.04
CA ALA A 507 20.43 12.12 -7.25
C ALA A 507 19.71 11.37 -8.39
N ALA A 508 20.44 10.96 -9.44
CA ALA A 508 19.90 10.13 -10.51
C ALA A 508 19.41 8.78 -9.98
N ARG A 509 20.28 8.05 -9.27
CA ARG A 509 19.97 6.73 -8.69
C ARG A 509 18.82 6.80 -7.67
N LEU A 510 18.86 7.79 -6.79
CA LEU A 510 17.80 7.98 -5.79
C LEU A 510 16.48 8.38 -6.44
N GLY A 511 16.51 9.22 -7.48
CA GLY A 511 15.29 9.61 -8.19
C GLY A 511 14.69 8.46 -9.00
N GLU A 512 15.51 7.60 -9.62
CA GLU A 512 15.03 6.36 -10.23
C GLU A 512 14.34 5.46 -9.19
N ARG A 513 14.97 5.31 -8.01
CA ARG A 513 14.39 4.57 -6.90
C ARG A 513 13.06 5.15 -6.42
N ARG A 514 12.93 6.49 -6.34
CA ARG A 514 11.65 7.15 -6.02
C ARG A 514 10.59 6.81 -7.07
N MET A 515 10.94 6.84 -8.36
CA MET A 515 9.99 6.53 -9.43
C MET A 515 9.53 5.07 -9.46
N GLU A 516 10.40 4.11 -9.09
CA GLU A 516 10.00 2.71 -8.89
C GLU A 516 8.95 2.57 -7.78
N ILE A 517 9.15 3.25 -6.65
CA ILE A 517 8.19 3.24 -5.53
C ILE A 517 6.88 3.94 -5.90
N TRP A 518 6.95 5.04 -6.65
CA TRP A 518 5.74 5.70 -7.16
C TRP A 518 4.94 4.84 -8.13
N SER A 519 5.63 4.07 -8.97
CA SER A 519 4.98 3.12 -9.87
C SER A 519 4.27 2.02 -9.07
N MET A 520 4.93 1.48 -8.04
CA MET A 520 4.34 0.52 -7.11
C MET A 520 3.11 1.06 -6.40
N PHE A 521 3.20 2.29 -5.88
CA PHE A 521 2.09 2.97 -5.24
C PHE A 521 0.89 3.12 -6.20
N CYS A 522 1.13 3.60 -7.42
CA CYS A 522 0.04 3.77 -8.39
C CYS A 522 -0.63 2.43 -8.75
N GLU A 523 0.13 1.35 -8.88
CA GLU A 523 -0.40 0.01 -9.12
C GLU A 523 -1.20 -0.53 -7.91
N GLU A 524 -0.75 -0.25 -6.69
CA GLU A 524 -1.45 -0.62 -5.46
C GLU A 524 -2.82 0.04 -5.36
N VAL A 525 -2.90 1.35 -5.63
CA VAL A 525 -4.19 2.06 -5.58
C VAL A 525 -5.09 1.67 -6.76
N ASP A 526 -4.53 1.43 -7.95
CA ASP A 526 -5.27 0.88 -9.10
C ASP A 526 -5.83 -0.52 -8.80
N LEU A 527 -5.05 -1.38 -8.12
CA LEU A 527 -5.52 -2.70 -7.72
C LEU A 527 -6.74 -2.62 -6.80
N TYR A 528 -6.76 -1.70 -5.84
CA TYR A 528 -7.95 -1.48 -5.01
C TYR A 528 -9.18 -1.27 -5.88
N GLY A 529 -9.10 -0.32 -6.83
CA GLY A 529 -10.19 -0.02 -7.75
C GLY A 529 -10.67 -1.24 -8.53
N GLN A 530 -9.75 -2.01 -9.11
CA GLN A 530 -10.09 -3.22 -9.85
C GLN A 530 -10.78 -4.28 -8.98
N VAL A 531 -10.30 -4.50 -7.75
CA VAL A 531 -10.91 -5.46 -6.82
C VAL A 531 -12.32 -5.02 -6.42
N TYR A 532 -12.56 -3.73 -6.19
CA TYR A 532 -13.92 -3.21 -5.92
C TYR A 532 -14.87 -3.46 -7.09
N VAL A 533 -14.40 -3.21 -8.31
CA VAL A 533 -15.17 -3.50 -9.53
C VAL A 533 -15.46 -5.00 -9.66
N VAL A 534 -14.45 -5.86 -9.47
CA VAL A 534 -14.60 -7.32 -9.55
C VAL A 534 -15.55 -7.85 -8.48
N LEU A 535 -15.48 -7.38 -7.24
CA LEU A 535 -16.39 -7.81 -6.16
C LEU A 535 -17.84 -7.39 -6.44
N GLY A 536 -18.04 -6.17 -6.96
CA GLY A 536 -19.36 -5.69 -7.40
C GLY A 536 -19.90 -6.40 -8.64
N ILE A 537 -19.03 -6.91 -9.53
CA ILE A 537 -19.41 -7.75 -10.68
C ILE A 537 -19.69 -9.19 -10.23
N SER A 538 -18.88 -9.74 -9.31
CA SER A 538 -18.93 -11.15 -8.90
C SER A 538 -20.06 -11.46 -7.90
N SER A 539 -20.53 -10.48 -7.14
CA SER A 539 -21.73 -10.61 -6.30
C SER A 539 -23.01 -10.88 -7.12
N ARG A 540 -22.95 -10.74 -8.46
CA ARG A 540 -24.05 -11.02 -9.40
C ARG A 540 -23.94 -12.38 -10.12
N MET A 541 -22.88 -13.17 -9.90
CA MET A 541 -22.72 -14.50 -10.48
C MET A 541 -23.07 -15.62 -9.48
N VAL A 542 -24.31 -15.63 -9.00
CA VAL A 542 -25.00 -16.87 -8.64
C VAL A 542 -26.33 -16.87 -9.39
N PRO A 543 -26.42 -17.52 -10.56
CA PRO A 543 -27.71 -17.84 -11.13
C PRO A 543 -28.41 -18.81 -10.17
N ASN A 544 -29.65 -18.46 -9.80
CA ASN A 544 -30.58 -19.35 -9.13
C ASN A 544 -30.56 -20.74 -9.79
N GLY A 545 -29.88 -21.69 -9.14
CA GLY A 545 -30.12 -23.11 -9.31
C GLY A 545 -31.35 -23.52 -8.52
N GLY A 546 -32.51 -23.01 -8.92
CA GLY A 546 -33.79 -23.57 -8.52
C GLY A 546 -33.97 -24.91 -9.23
N GLY A 547 -33.80 -26.01 -8.51
CA GLY A 547 -34.18 -27.35 -8.93
C GLY A 547 -35.22 -27.90 -7.96
N HIS A 548 -36.44 -28.07 -8.47
CA HIS A 548 -37.51 -28.86 -7.87
C HIS A 548 -37.08 -30.30 -7.57
#